data_AF-A0A2A3TYU5-F1
#
_entry.id   AF-A0A2A3TYU5-F1
#
_cell.length_a   1.000
_cell.length_b   1.000
_cell.length_c   1.000
_cell.angle_alpha   90.00
_cell.angle_beta   90.00
_cell.angle_gamma   90.00
#
_symmetry.space_group_name_H-M   'P 1'
#
loop_
_entity.id
_entity.type
_entity.pdbx_description
1 polymer ?
#
loop_
_entity_poly.entity_id
_entity_poly.type
_entity_poly.pdbx_seq_one_letter_code
_entity_poly.pdbx_strand_id
1 'polypeptide(L)'
;MFDTEDWSPKFRDAPFATLDAIDDQRAVVIELRRQVKTFMRDRPREKWTHDQCKKAEQYSYERIKLISMELLFNGQFEDVSRQDMLKIVHETNKHNKLGGFKWLKQ
;
A
#
# COMPACT_ATOMS: atom_id res chain seq x y z
N MET A 1 -12.32 -7.17 13.78
CA MET A 1 -10.89 -7.50 13.55
C MET A 1 -10.90 -8.67 12.57
N PHE A 2 -10.40 -8.48 11.35
CA PHE A 2 -10.40 -9.55 10.35
C PHE A 2 -9.38 -10.62 10.73
N ASP A 3 -9.74 -11.88 10.53
CA ASP A 3 -8.94 -13.03 10.91
C ASP A 3 -7.77 -13.18 9.93
N THR A 4 -6.55 -12.89 10.39
CA THR A 4 -5.31 -12.86 9.59
C THR A 4 -4.65 -14.23 9.48
N GLU A 5 -5.28 -15.30 9.98
CA GLU A 5 -4.71 -16.65 10.00
C GLU A 5 -4.48 -17.24 8.60
N ASP A 6 -5.31 -16.87 7.62
CA ASP A 6 -5.20 -17.34 6.22
C ASP A 6 -4.16 -16.60 5.37
N TRP A 7 -3.55 -15.55 5.92
CA TRP A 7 -2.54 -14.78 5.20
C TRP A 7 -1.21 -15.57 5.18
N SER A 8 -0.51 -15.54 4.04
CA SER A 8 0.79 -16.21 3.89
C SER A 8 1.72 -15.80 5.05
N PRO A 9 2.53 -16.70 5.65
CA PRO A 9 3.40 -16.36 6.78
C PRO A 9 4.32 -15.16 6.54
N LYS A 10 4.70 -14.90 5.27
CA LYS A 10 5.46 -13.70 4.87
C LYS A 10 4.71 -12.39 5.14
N PHE A 11 3.38 -12.43 5.23
CA PHE A 11 2.50 -11.31 5.57
C PHE A 11 2.29 -11.11 7.08
N ARG A 12 2.67 -12.08 7.90
CA ARG A 12 2.53 -12.00 9.36
C ARG A 12 3.73 -11.31 10.01
N ASP A 13 4.92 -11.49 9.40
CA ASP A 13 6.21 -11.12 10.01
C ASP A 13 6.88 -9.89 9.39
N ALA A 14 6.38 -9.35 8.28
CA ALA A 14 6.94 -8.13 7.69
C ALA A 14 6.29 -6.88 8.33
N PRO A 15 7.05 -5.79 8.56
CA PRO A 15 6.50 -4.53 9.03
C PRO A 15 5.72 -3.88 7.89
N PHE A 16 4.48 -4.31 7.69
CA PHE A 16 3.63 -3.84 6.61
C PHE A 16 3.26 -2.37 6.82
N ALA A 17 3.24 -1.61 5.71
CA ALA A 17 2.45 -0.39 5.66
C ALA A 17 0.98 -0.81 5.75
N THR A 18 0.41 -0.81 6.95
CA THR A 18 -1.04 -1.03 7.11
C THR A 18 -1.81 0.16 6.56
N LEU A 19 -3.10 -0.04 6.25
CA LEU A 19 -4.00 1.08 5.88
C LEU A 19 -3.95 2.17 6.96
N ASP A 20 -3.99 1.78 8.23
CA ASP A 20 -3.92 2.70 9.36
C ASP A 20 -2.62 3.51 9.37
N ALA A 21 -1.46 2.86 9.16
CA ALA A 21 -0.17 3.56 9.11
C ALA A 21 -0.08 4.51 7.90
N ILE A 22 -0.70 4.16 6.77
CA ILE A 22 -0.79 5.03 5.59
C ILE A 22 -1.69 6.23 5.88
N ASP A 23 -2.82 6.04 6.55
CA ASP A 23 -3.74 7.12 6.89
C ASP A 23 -3.15 8.08 7.92
N ASP A 24 -2.46 7.56 8.94
CA ASP A 24 -1.70 8.37 9.90
C ASP A 24 -0.63 9.22 9.20
N GLN A 25 0.15 8.60 8.30
CA GLN A 25 1.16 9.30 7.52
C GLN A 25 0.53 10.34 6.57
N ARG A 26 -0.63 10.03 5.98
CA ARG A 26 -1.39 10.94 5.12
C ARG A 26 -1.86 12.16 5.88
N ALA A 27 -2.32 12.01 7.13
CA ALA A 27 -2.69 13.12 8.00
C ALA A 27 -1.51 14.08 8.25
N VAL A 28 -0.32 13.53 8.53
CA VAL A 28 0.92 14.33 8.69
C VAL A 28 1.24 15.14 7.42
N VAL A 29 1.19 14.50 6.25
CA VAL A 29 1.48 15.16 4.97
C VAL A 29 0.46 16.27 4.65
N ILE A 30 -0.83 16.05 4.95
CA ILE A 30 -1.88 17.06 4.75
C ILE A 30 -1.61 18.30 5.62
N GLU A 31 -1.27 18.13 6.88
CA GLU A 31 -1.01 19.25 7.79
C GLU A 31 0.24 20.03 7.38
N LEU A 32 1.33 19.34 7.03
CA LEU A 32 2.54 19.98 6.49
C LEU A 32 2.25 20.74 5.19
N ARG A 33 1.45 20.17 4.29
CA ARG A 33 1.05 20.83 3.04
C ARG A 33 0.31 22.14 3.31
N ARG A 34 -0.59 22.16 4.31
CA ARG A 34 -1.35 23.36 4.69
C ARG A 34 -0.43 24.48 5.15
N GLN A 35 0.56 24.15 5.98
CA GLN A 35 1.55 25.10 6.47
C GLN A 35 2.44 25.63 5.33
N VAL A 36 2.92 24.73 4.45
CA VAL A 36 3.77 25.10 3.30
C VAL A 36 3.04 25.99 2.31
N LYS A 37 1.78 25.67 1.99
CA LYS A 37 0.95 26.49 1.07
C LYS A 37 0.82 27.94 1.51
N THR A 38 0.82 28.20 2.82
CA THR A 38 0.65 29.56 3.36
C THR A 38 1.79 30.45 2.87
N PHE A 39 3.05 30.07 3.09
CA PHE A 39 4.17 30.89 2.69
C PHE A 39 4.53 30.77 1.20
N MET A 40 4.17 29.66 0.52
CA MET A 40 4.31 29.55 -0.93
C MET A 40 3.45 30.56 -1.69
N ARG A 41 2.25 30.86 -1.19
CA ARG A 41 1.35 31.84 -1.81
C ARG A 41 1.85 33.27 -1.60
N ASP A 42 2.37 33.54 -0.40
CA ASP A 42 2.59 34.91 0.04
C ASP A 42 3.91 35.50 -0.47
N ARG A 43 4.94 34.67 -0.74
CA ARG A 43 6.27 35.15 -1.18
C ARG A 43 7.00 34.16 -2.10
N PRO A 44 7.78 34.66 -3.07
CA PRO A 44 8.66 33.81 -3.88
C PRO A 44 9.74 33.16 -3.01
N ARG A 45 10.28 32.02 -3.47
CA ARG A 45 11.20 31.16 -2.70
C ARG A 45 12.44 31.89 -2.22
N GLU A 46 12.97 32.87 -2.97
CA GLU A 46 14.17 33.62 -2.54
C GLU A 46 13.94 34.46 -1.29
N LYS A 47 12.68 34.73 -0.93
CA LYS A 47 12.29 35.51 0.27
C LYS A 47 11.88 34.64 1.45
N TRP A 48 12.06 33.32 1.35
CA TRP A 48 11.72 32.40 2.43
C TRP A 48 12.78 32.46 3.53
N THR A 49 12.30 32.41 4.76
CA THR A 49 13.15 32.24 5.94
C THR A 49 13.74 30.82 5.97
N HIS A 50 14.81 30.63 6.74
CA HIS A 50 15.42 29.32 6.95
C HIS A 50 14.39 28.28 7.45
N ASP A 51 13.50 28.68 8.35
CA ASP A 51 12.46 27.79 8.90
C ASP A 51 11.41 27.40 7.87
N GLN A 52 11.03 28.33 6.98
CA GLN A 52 10.13 28.03 5.86
C GLN A 52 10.76 27.04 4.88
N CYS A 53 12.06 27.20 4.59
CA CYS A 53 12.81 26.25 3.77
C CYS A 53 12.85 24.85 4.43
N LYS A 54 13.22 24.77 5.70
CA LYS A 54 13.21 23.49 6.46
C LYS A 54 11.84 22.83 6.48
N LYS A 55 10.77 23.60 6.66
CA LYS A 55 9.41 23.06 6.68
C LYS A 55 8.95 22.57 5.30
N ALA A 56 9.39 23.22 4.22
CA ALA A 56 9.16 22.74 2.85
C ALA A 56 9.95 21.45 2.54
N GLU A 57 11.18 21.33 3.05
CA GLU A 57 11.98 20.11 2.97
C GLU A 57 11.33 18.97 3.75
N GLN A 58 10.89 19.23 4.99
CA GLN A 58 10.16 18.26 5.81
C GLN A 58 8.89 17.76 5.11
N TYR A 59 8.10 18.66 4.53
CA TYR A 59 6.93 18.29 3.73
C TYR A 59 7.31 17.37 2.55
N SER A 60 8.40 17.69 1.85
CA SER A 60 8.85 16.89 0.71
C SER A 60 9.29 15.49 1.14
N TYR A 61 10.02 15.38 2.25
CA TYR A 61 10.45 14.11 2.84
C TYR A 61 9.26 13.24 3.25
N GLU A 62 8.33 13.78 4.04
CA GLU A 62 7.15 13.03 4.50
C GLU A 62 6.22 12.62 3.36
N ARG A 63 6.16 13.42 2.28
CA ARG A 63 5.40 13.07 1.08
C ARG A 63 6.04 11.91 0.31
N ILE A 64 7.37 11.89 0.18
CA ILE A 64 8.08 10.76 -0.44
C ILE A 64 7.85 9.50 0.38
N LYS A 65 7.95 9.59 1.71
CA LYS A 65 7.66 8.47 2.62
C LYS A 65 6.25 7.92 2.43
N LEU A 66 5.22 8.78 2.35
CA LEU A 66 3.84 8.35 2.06
C LEU A 66 3.74 7.61 0.72
N ILE A 67 4.32 8.16 -0.35
CA ILE A 67 4.31 7.51 -1.68
C ILE A 67 4.96 6.13 -1.60
N SER A 68 6.08 6.00 -0.90
CA SER A 68 6.76 4.71 -0.72
C SER A 68 5.88 3.71 0.05
N MET A 69 5.17 4.15 1.09
CA MET A 69 4.25 3.29 1.84
C MET A 69 3.07 2.84 0.98
N GLU A 70 2.46 3.73 0.19
CA GLU A 70 1.37 3.41 -0.73
C GLU A 70 1.82 2.43 -1.83
N LEU A 71 3.03 2.58 -2.37
CA LEU A 71 3.60 1.64 -3.35
C LEU A 71 3.84 0.26 -2.75
N LEU A 72 4.40 0.18 -1.53
CA LEU A 72 4.61 -1.08 -0.83
C LEU A 72 3.28 -1.79 -0.57
N PHE A 73 2.28 -1.04 -0.12
CA PHE A 73 0.92 -1.56 0.09
C PHE A 73 0.30 -2.07 -1.20
N ASN A 74 0.37 -1.32 -2.31
CA ASN A 74 -0.16 -1.78 -3.59
C ASN A 74 0.54 -3.06 -4.08
N GLY A 75 1.87 -3.15 -3.95
CA GLY A 75 2.61 -4.37 -4.29
C GLY A 75 2.17 -5.59 -3.48
N GLN A 76 1.81 -5.39 -2.21
CA GLN A 76 1.27 -6.45 -1.35
C GLN A 76 -0.11 -6.92 -1.83
N PHE A 77 -0.97 -6.00 -2.25
CA PHE A 77 -2.28 -6.34 -2.83
C PHE A 77 -2.12 -7.13 -4.13
N GLU A 78 -1.17 -6.76 -4.99
CA GLU A 78 -0.87 -7.50 -6.22
C GLU A 78 -0.36 -8.92 -5.93
N ASP A 79 0.49 -9.10 -4.93
CA ASP A 79 1.00 -10.41 -4.53
C ASP A 79 -0.08 -11.30 -3.92
N VAL A 80 -0.95 -10.76 -3.04
CA VAL A 80 -2.08 -11.50 -2.45
C VAL A 80 -3.08 -11.90 -3.54
N SER A 81 -3.49 -10.96 -4.40
CA SER A 81 -4.44 -11.24 -5.48
C SER A 81 -3.91 -12.28 -6.48
N ARG A 82 -2.61 -12.27 -6.78
CA ARG A 82 -1.97 -13.30 -7.62
C ARG A 82 -1.98 -14.67 -6.93
N GLN A 83 -1.67 -14.74 -5.64
CA GLN A 83 -1.68 -16.00 -4.89
C GLN A 83 -3.10 -16.57 -4.77
N ASP A 84 -4.10 -15.73 -4.53
CA ASP A 84 -5.49 -16.17 -4.43
C ASP A 84 -6.04 -16.61 -5.80
N MET A 85 -5.69 -15.92 -6.89
CA MET A 85 -6.01 -16.42 -8.24
C MET A 85 -5.33 -17.76 -8.53
N LEU A 86 -4.07 -17.94 -8.14
CA LEU A 86 -3.38 -19.22 -8.31
C LEU A 86 -4.02 -20.34 -7.48
N LYS A 87 -4.48 -20.04 -6.25
CA LYS A 87 -5.27 -20.98 -5.44
C LYS A 87 -6.58 -21.35 -6.14
N ILE A 88 -7.35 -20.37 -6.63
CA ILE A 88 -8.62 -20.61 -7.35
C ILE A 88 -8.38 -21.49 -8.59
N VAL A 89 -7.35 -21.18 -9.39
CA VAL A 89 -6.98 -22.00 -10.56
C VAL A 89 -6.56 -23.40 -10.15
N HIS A 90 -5.79 -23.54 -9.07
CA HIS A 90 -5.36 -24.84 -8.55
C HIS A 90 -6.55 -25.69 -8.07
N GLU A 91 -7.48 -25.11 -7.31
CA GLU A 91 -8.68 -25.79 -6.84
C GLU A 91 -9.60 -26.17 -8.01
N THR A 92 -9.80 -25.26 -8.96
CA THR A 92 -10.59 -25.52 -10.18
C THR A 92 -10.00 -26.69 -10.98
N ASN A 93 -8.68 -26.75 -11.14
CA ASN A 93 -8.00 -27.86 -11.81
C ASN A 93 -8.08 -29.18 -11.03
N LYS A 94 -8.08 -29.14 -9.69
CA LYS A 94 -8.25 -30.32 -8.84
C LYS A 94 -9.67 -30.89 -8.96
N HIS A 95 -10.69 -30.03 -9.03
CA HIS A 95 -12.09 -30.43 -9.25
C HIS A 95 -12.33 -30.95 -10.67
N ASN A 96 -11.68 -30.38 -11.69
CA ASN A 96 -11.76 -30.89 -13.07
C ASN A 96 -11.09 -32.28 -13.23
N LYS A 97 -10.07 -32.61 -12.44
CA LYS A 97 -9.46 -33.95 -12.43
C LYS A 97 -10.34 -35.03 -11.77
N LEU A 98 -11.36 -34.65 -10.99
CA LEU A 98 -12.34 -35.58 -10.41
C LEU A 98 -13.56 -35.82 -11.33
N GLY A 99 -13.72 -35.04 -12.40
CA GLY A 99 -14.80 -35.21 -13.38
C GLY A 99 -14.45 -36.09 -14.60
N GLY A 100 -13.19 -36.49 -14.76
CA GLY A 100 -12.69 -37.20 -15.96
C GLY A 100 -12.85 -38.73 -15.97
N PHE A 101 -13.48 -39.33 -14.95
CA PHE A 101 -13.64 -40.78 -14.85
C PHE A 101 -15.12 -41.18 -14.82
N LYS A 102 -15.82 -41.00 -15.95
CA LYS A 102 -17.11 -41.68 -16.24
C LYS A 102 -17.53 -41.54 -17.71
N TRP A 103 -16.64 -41.81 -18.66
CA TRP A 103 -17.01 -41.98 -20.09
C TRP A 103 -16.30 -43.16 -20.77
N LEU A 104 -16.14 -44.26 -20.04
CA LEU A 104 -15.81 -45.56 -20.63
C LEU A 104 -16.76 -46.61 -20.05
N LYS A 105 -17.91 -46.78 -20.71
CA LYS A 105 -18.66 -48.03 -20.90
C LYS A 105 -20.00 -47.69 -21.58
N GLN A 106 -19.96 -47.61 -22.90
CA GLN A 106 -21.00 -48.19 -23.74
C GLN A 106 -20.40 -49.44 -24.38
#